data_AF-A0A962S5M9-F1
#
_entry.id   AF-A0A962S5M9-F1
#
_cell.length_a   1.000
_cell.length_b   1.000
_cell.length_c   1.000
_cell.angle_alpha   90.00
_cell.angle_beta   90.00
_cell.angle_gamma   90.00
#
_symmetry.space_group_name_H-M   'P 1'
#
loop_
_entity.id
_entity.type
_entity.pdbx_description
1 polymer ?
#
loop_
_entity_poly.entity_id
_entity_poly.type
_entity_poly.pdbx_seq_one_letter_code
_entity_poly.pdbx_strand_id
1 'polypeptide(L)'
;GIDTLVASSQQNVSTITLNMRLNASPDRAVADVLSKIQQVKSQLPREAQDPVVVKKTGQGYALLYMSFNSDVLSSAQITDYLNRVVQPKLQTLDGVAEAQILGGQTFAMRIWLDPTKMAARGVTAGDVRNALAANNFTAAAGQIKSDYTQTSINALTSLDSAKAFAQLVVVARGDALVRLGDIARVELGPQSADSS
;
A
#
# COMPACT_ATOMS: atom_id res chain seq x y z
N GLY A 1 33.12 -0.06 4.13
CA GLY A 1 32.45 1.25 4.20
C GLY A 1 31.54 1.38 5.41
N ILE A 2 30.91 0.27 5.84
CA ILE A 2 30.05 0.21 7.01
C ILE A 2 30.89 0.27 8.29
N ASP A 3 30.40 1.00 9.28
CA ASP A 3 30.94 1.10 10.63
C ASP A 3 30.18 0.19 11.59
N THR A 4 28.85 0.35 11.67
CA THR A 4 27.98 -0.49 12.51
C THR A 4 26.66 -0.83 11.80
N LEU A 5 26.05 -1.95 12.19
CA LEU A 5 24.75 -2.40 11.71
C LEU A 5 23.85 -2.66 12.91
N VAL A 6 22.67 -2.05 12.91
CA VAL A 6 21.66 -2.20 13.97
C VAL A 6 20.38 -2.70 13.32
N ALA A 7 19.78 -3.75 13.89
CA ALA A 7 18.49 -4.26 13.46
C ALA A 7 17.46 -4.12 14.58
N SER A 8 16.28 -3.63 14.24
CA SER A 8 15.14 -3.54 15.13
C SER A 8 13.92 -4.12 14.43
N SER A 9 13.32 -5.13 15.05
CA SER A 9 12.12 -5.79 14.52
C SER A 9 10.93 -5.52 15.44
N GLN A 10 9.83 -5.10 14.83
CA GLN A 10 8.53 -4.97 15.45
C GLN A 10 7.54 -5.83 14.66
N GLN A 11 6.31 -5.97 15.17
CA GLN A 11 5.29 -6.72 14.44
C GLN A 11 5.08 -6.11 13.05
N ASN A 12 5.17 -6.96 12.02
CA ASN A 12 5.04 -6.61 10.60
C ASN A 12 6.13 -5.71 9.99
N VAL A 13 7.12 -5.24 10.77
CA VAL A 13 8.17 -4.32 10.28
C VAL A 13 9.54 -4.68 10.84
N SER A 14 10.53 -4.86 9.97
CA SER A 14 11.93 -4.99 10.36
C SER A 14 12.73 -3.83 9.76
N THR A 15 13.44 -3.09 10.61
CA THR A 15 14.27 -1.96 10.21
C THR A 15 15.73 -2.29 10.45
N ILE A 16 16.56 -2.17 9.41
CA ILE A 16 18.01 -2.36 9.49
C ILE A 16 18.68 -1.02 9.18
N THR A 17 19.48 -0.52 10.12
CA THR A 17 20.24 0.72 10.00
C THR A 17 21.71 0.42 9.82
N LEU A 18 22.28 0.90 8.71
CA LEU A 18 23.71 0.79 8.41
C LEU A 18 24.36 2.15 8.65
N ASN A 19 25.18 2.23 9.68
CA ASN A 19 25.99 3.42 9.94
C ASN A 19 27.27 3.31 9.13
N MET A 20 27.58 4.34 8.36
CA MET A 20 28.72 4.38 7.44
C MET A 20 29.90 5.08 8.11
N ARG A 21 31.13 4.63 7.81
CA ARG A 21 32.34 5.33 8.24
C ARG A 21 32.38 6.74 7.64
N LEU A 22 32.98 7.67 8.38
CA LEU A 22 33.24 9.03 7.89
C LEU A 22 34.00 8.96 6.56
N ASN A 23 33.54 9.71 5.55
CA ASN A 23 34.05 9.75 4.16
C ASN A 23 33.73 8.53 3.27
N ALA A 24 32.91 7.57 3.72
CA ALA A 24 32.40 6.54 2.83
C ALA A 24 31.36 7.14 1.87
N SER A 25 31.39 6.72 0.60
CA SER A 25 30.41 7.15 -0.41
C SER A 25 29.03 6.54 -0.10
N PRO A 26 28.00 7.35 0.20
CA PRO A 26 26.67 6.85 0.47
C PRO A 26 26.04 6.18 -0.76
N ASP A 27 26.30 6.70 -1.96
CA ASP A 27 25.70 6.19 -3.19
C ASP A 27 26.25 4.80 -3.54
N ARG A 28 27.56 4.56 -3.35
CA ARG A 28 28.13 3.21 -3.46
C ARG A 28 27.52 2.24 -2.45
N ALA A 29 27.32 2.69 -1.21
CA ALA A 29 26.74 1.84 -0.18
C ALA A 29 25.29 1.46 -0.49
N VAL A 30 24.48 2.39 -1.00
CA VAL A 30 23.10 2.10 -1.45
C VAL A 30 23.12 1.07 -2.59
N ALA A 31 24.00 1.24 -3.59
CA ALA A 31 24.14 0.28 -4.68
C ALA A 31 24.52 -1.12 -4.18
N ASP A 32 25.49 -1.22 -3.27
CA ASP A 32 25.93 -2.48 -2.66
C ASP A 32 24.80 -3.15 -1.85
N VAL A 33 24.06 -2.38 -1.06
CA VAL A 33 22.92 -2.86 -0.26
C VAL A 33 21.81 -3.37 -1.16
N LEU A 34 21.43 -2.63 -2.20
CA LEU A 34 20.43 -3.06 -3.17
C LEU A 34 20.84 -4.36 -3.85
N SER A 35 22.11 -4.48 -4.27
CA SER A 35 22.64 -5.72 -4.86
C SER A 35 22.52 -6.91 -3.91
N LYS A 36 22.85 -6.71 -2.62
CA LYS A 36 22.75 -7.76 -1.60
C LYS A 36 21.32 -8.14 -1.26
N ILE A 37 20.41 -7.17 -1.19
CA ILE A 37 18.97 -7.44 -1.01
C ILE A 37 18.45 -8.31 -2.16
N GLN A 38 18.81 -8.00 -3.41
CA GLN A 38 18.38 -8.78 -4.56
C GLN A 38 18.90 -10.23 -4.53
N GLN A 39 20.11 -10.46 -3.99
CA GLN A 39 20.66 -11.82 -3.82
C GLN A 39 19.89 -12.67 -2.81
N VAL A 40 19.31 -12.05 -1.78
CA VAL A 40 18.59 -12.74 -0.70
C VAL A 40 17.07 -12.58 -0.78
N LYS A 41 16.56 -11.87 -1.79
CA LYS A 41 15.13 -11.58 -1.97
C LYS A 41 14.28 -12.85 -1.99
N SER A 42 14.80 -13.93 -2.57
CA SER A 42 14.12 -15.24 -2.61
C SER A 42 13.99 -15.93 -1.26
N GLN A 43 14.74 -15.49 -0.25
CA GLN A 43 14.67 -15.99 1.13
C GLN A 43 13.66 -15.22 1.98
N LEU A 44 13.14 -14.09 1.47
CA LEU A 44 12.09 -13.35 2.15
C LEU A 44 10.75 -14.09 2.03
N PRO A 45 9.88 -14.00 3.05
CA PRO A 45 8.50 -14.51 2.97
C PRO A 45 7.79 -13.96 1.72
N ARG A 46 6.93 -14.78 1.11
CA ARG A 46 6.22 -14.40 -0.13
C ARG A 46 5.30 -13.20 0.08
N GLU A 47 4.81 -13.01 1.30
CA GLU A 47 3.93 -11.92 1.69
C GLU A 47 4.69 -10.64 2.06
N ALA A 48 6.03 -10.67 2.14
CA ALA A 48 6.83 -9.50 2.47
C ALA A 48 6.90 -8.55 1.27
N GLN A 49 6.74 -7.24 1.54
CA GLN A 49 6.95 -6.21 0.53
C GLN A 49 8.44 -6.08 0.18
N ASP A 50 8.71 -5.54 -1.00
CA ASP A 50 10.07 -5.23 -1.43
C ASP A 50 10.72 -4.26 -0.43
N PRO A 51 11.92 -4.58 0.11
CA PRO A 51 12.60 -3.70 1.04
C PRO A 51 12.93 -2.36 0.39
N VAL A 52 12.65 -1.27 1.10
CA VAL A 52 12.98 0.08 0.64
C VAL A 52 14.30 0.52 1.28
N VAL A 53 15.25 0.96 0.45
CA VAL A 53 16.54 1.49 0.92
C VAL A 53 16.48 3.00 0.87
N VAL A 54 16.61 3.65 2.03
CA VAL A 54 16.59 5.11 2.16
C VAL A 54 17.95 5.59 2.66
N LYS A 55 18.53 6.57 1.97
CA LYS A 55 19.74 7.27 2.42
C LYS A 55 19.33 8.36 3.41
N LYS A 56 19.91 8.34 4.61
CA LYS A 56 19.74 9.41 5.61
C LYS A 56 21.11 9.96 6.02
N THR A 57 21.18 11.28 6.20
CA THR A 57 22.39 11.97 6.66
C THR A 57 22.11 12.58 8.03
N GLY A 58 22.67 11.98 9.09
CA GLY A 58 22.57 12.49 10.47
C GLY A 58 21.16 12.44 11.08
N GLN A 59 21.01 13.07 12.25
CA GLN A 59 19.70 13.41 12.80
C GLN A 59 19.16 14.62 12.02
N GLY A 60 18.24 14.35 11.10
CA GLY A 60 17.53 15.40 10.38
C GLY A 60 16.56 16.11 11.33
N TYR A 61 16.83 17.38 11.62
CA TYR A 61 15.82 18.26 12.19
C TYR A 61 14.94 18.78 11.05
N ALA A 62 13.62 18.80 11.24
CA ALA A 62 12.74 19.39 10.25
C ALA A 62 13.02 20.89 10.14
N LEU A 63 13.30 21.37 8.92
CA LEU A 63 13.52 22.79 8.65
C LEU A 63 12.23 23.61 8.78
N LEU A 64 11.08 22.96 8.55
CA LEU A 64 9.76 23.58 8.61
C LEU A 64 8.72 22.54 9.03
N TYR A 65 7.78 22.96 9.86
CA TYR A 65 6.54 22.23 10.14
C TYR A 65 5.37 22.96 9.52
N MET A 66 4.48 22.22 8.84
CA MET A 66 3.25 22.75 8.25
C MET A 66 2.06 21.93 8.75
N SER A 67 1.04 22.61 9.26
CA SER A 67 -0.21 22.00 9.69
C SER A 67 -1.30 22.23 8.63
N PHE A 68 -2.12 21.22 8.39
CA PHE A 68 -3.25 21.29 7.46
C PHE A 68 -4.55 20.97 8.20
N ASN A 69 -5.57 21.80 8.00
CA ASN A 69 -6.92 21.61 8.50
C ASN A 69 -7.95 21.95 7.42
N SER A 70 -9.18 21.49 7.62
CA SER A 70 -10.30 21.79 6.71
C SER A 70 -11.62 21.61 7.46
N ASP A 71 -12.58 22.50 7.20
CA ASP A 71 -13.96 22.37 7.71
C ASP A 71 -14.81 21.42 6.86
N VAL A 72 -14.32 21.03 5.68
CA VAL A 72 -15.05 20.19 4.70
C VAL A 72 -14.39 18.84 4.44
N LEU A 73 -13.07 18.74 4.58
CA LEU A 73 -12.34 17.47 4.41
C LEU A 73 -12.10 16.81 5.77
N SER A 74 -12.39 15.51 5.84
CA SER A 74 -11.97 14.70 6.99
C SER A 74 -10.44 14.56 7.02
N SER A 75 -9.87 14.23 8.18
CA SER A 75 -8.42 14.03 8.36
C SER A 75 -7.83 13.00 7.39
N ALA A 76 -8.60 11.97 7.01
CA ALA A 76 -8.17 11.00 6.01
C ALA A 76 -8.17 11.58 4.58
N GLN A 77 -9.16 12.43 4.24
CA GLN A 77 -9.18 13.16 2.96
C GLN A 77 -8.04 14.17 2.86
N ILE A 78 -7.73 14.86 3.96
CA ILE A 78 -6.56 15.75 4.03
C ILE A 78 -5.29 14.93 3.78
N THR A 79 -5.12 13.80 4.47
CA THR A 79 -3.94 12.93 4.30
C THR A 79 -3.80 12.42 2.87
N ASP A 80 -4.89 12.01 2.22
CA ASP A 80 -4.87 11.60 0.80
C ASP A 80 -4.43 12.75 -0.12
N TYR A 81 -5.00 13.94 0.08
CA TYR A 81 -4.62 15.14 -0.68
C TYR A 81 -3.15 15.50 -0.48
N LEU A 82 -2.65 15.41 0.76
CA LEU A 82 -1.24 15.65 1.07
C LEU A 82 -0.33 14.66 0.36
N ASN A 83 -0.64 13.37 0.39
CA ASN A 83 0.16 12.33 -0.28
C ASN A 83 0.17 12.50 -1.80
N ARG A 84 -0.97 12.84 -2.41
CA ARG A 84 -1.12 12.81 -3.88
C ARG A 84 -0.74 14.11 -4.56
N VAL A 85 -0.86 15.23 -3.85
CA VAL A 85 -0.70 16.56 -4.47
C VAL A 85 0.41 17.36 -3.80
N VAL A 86 0.40 17.46 -2.47
CA VAL A 86 1.29 18.39 -1.76
C VAL A 86 2.70 17.83 -1.62
N GLN A 87 2.84 16.61 -1.12
CA GLN A 87 4.13 15.96 -0.89
C GLN A 87 4.97 15.85 -2.18
N PRO A 88 4.44 15.37 -3.33
CA PRO A 88 5.22 15.31 -4.57
C PRO A 88 5.70 16.69 -5.02
N LYS A 89 4.86 17.73 -4.90
CA LYS A 89 5.24 19.10 -5.26
C LYS A 89 6.35 19.64 -4.36
N LEU A 90 6.29 19.39 -3.06
CA LEU A 90 7.34 19.80 -2.12
C LEU A 90 8.66 19.08 -2.40
N GLN A 91 8.61 17.77 -2.68
CA GLN A 91 9.80 16.97 -2.97
C GLN A 91 10.48 17.35 -4.29
N THR A 92 9.79 18.04 -5.21
CA THR A 92 10.40 18.57 -6.44
C THR A 92 11.15 19.88 -6.27
N LEU A 93 11.08 20.53 -5.10
CA LEU A 93 11.76 21.80 -4.85
C LEU A 93 13.24 21.58 -4.51
N ASP A 94 14.11 22.41 -5.10
CA ASP A 94 15.53 22.39 -4.81
C ASP A 94 15.79 22.63 -3.31
N GLY A 95 16.61 21.75 -2.71
CA GLY A 95 16.93 21.80 -1.28
C GLY A 95 15.99 21.00 -0.37
N VAL A 96 14.91 20.42 -0.90
CA VAL A 96 14.02 19.52 -0.13
C VAL A 96 14.51 18.08 -0.26
N ALA A 97 15.11 17.56 0.81
CA ALA A 97 15.56 16.16 0.86
C ALA A 97 14.41 15.16 1.11
N GLU A 98 13.48 15.51 2.01
CA GLU A 98 12.35 14.66 2.39
C GLU A 98 11.18 15.54 2.88
N ALA A 99 9.96 15.22 2.44
CA ALA A 99 8.73 15.83 2.96
C ALA A 99 7.93 14.75 3.69
N GLN A 100 8.01 14.72 5.01
CA GLN A 100 7.34 13.72 5.85
C GLN A 100 5.94 14.19 6.24
N ILE A 101 4.95 13.30 6.14
CA ILE A 101 3.61 13.53 6.69
C ILE A 101 3.57 12.95 8.11
N LEU A 102 3.21 13.80 9.08
CA LEU A 102 3.10 13.45 10.49
C LEU A 102 1.62 13.32 10.87
N GLY A 103 1.27 12.28 11.64
CA GLY A 103 -0.11 12.07 12.11
C GLY A 103 -1.13 11.79 10.99
N GLY A 104 -0.66 11.41 9.79
CA GLY A 104 -1.52 11.12 8.66
C GLY A 104 -2.44 9.93 8.92
N GLN A 105 -3.70 10.06 8.53
CA GLN A 105 -4.67 8.98 8.51
C GLN A 105 -4.83 8.46 7.09
N THR A 106 -4.01 7.50 6.69
CA THR A 106 -4.16 6.85 5.38
C THR A 106 -5.52 6.17 5.30
N PHE A 107 -6.19 6.29 4.14
CA PHE A 107 -7.40 5.53 3.89
C PHE A 107 -7.08 4.04 3.77
N ALA A 108 -7.89 3.21 4.40
CA ALA A 108 -7.94 1.78 4.18
C ALA A 108 -9.38 1.36 3.90
N MET A 109 -9.54 0.41 2.98
CA MET A 109 -10.80 -0.30 2.81
C MET A 109 -10.96 -1.29 3.97
N ARG A 110 -11.98 -1.07 4.80
CA ARG A 110 -12.31 -1.93 5.94
C ARG A 110 -13.48 -2.83 5.56
N ILE A 111 -13.30 -4.12 5.80
CA ILE A 111 -14.29 -5.17 5.50
C ILE A 111 -14.62 -5.86 6.81
N TRP A 112 -15.79 -5.56 7.35
CA TRP A 112 -16.31 -6.16 8.57
C TRP A 112 -17.15 -7.39 8.23
N LEU A 113 -16.56 -8.56 8.36
CA LEU A 113 -17.23 -9.84 8.09
C LEU A 113 -18.34 -10.10 9.12
N ASP A 114 -19.49 -10.56 8.63
CA ASP A 114 -20.63 -10.97 9.46
C ASP A 114 -20.68 -12.52 9.51
N PRO A 115 -20.28 -13.14 10.64
CA PRO A 115 -20.20 -14.59 10.74
C PRO A 115 -21.55 -15.29 10.53
N THR A 116 -22.65 -14.65 10.93
CA THR A 116 -24.00 -15.20 10.79
C THR A 116 -24.42 -15.23 9.33
N LYS A 117 -24.21 -14.13 8.58
CA LYS A 117 -24.50 -14.08 7.14
C LYS A 117 -23.58 -15.00 6.35
N MET A 118 -22.30 -15.07 6.72
CA MET A 118 -21.34 -15.99 6.12
C MET A 118 -21.77 -17.46 6.31
N ALA A 119 -22.14 -17.86 7.53
CA ALA A 119 -22.63 -19.20 7.80
C ALA A 119 -23.92 -19.53 7.03
N ALA A 120 -24.87 -18.60 6.96
CA ALA A 120 -26.11 -18.76 6.22
C ALA A 120 -25.89 -18.94 4.70
N ARG A 121 -24.77 -18.43 4.16
CA ARG A 121 -24.38 -18.57 2.76
C ARG A 121 -23.29 -19.62 2.54
N GLY A 122 -22.85 -20.31 3.61
CA GLY A 122 -21.77 -21.29 3.58
C GLY A 122 -20.46 -20.71 3.03
N VAL A 123 -20.14 -19.45 3.33
CA VAL A 123 -18.90 -18.78 2.92
C VAL A 123 -17.94 -18.73 4.09
N THR A 124 -16.66 -19.03 3.85
CA THR A 124 -15.61 -18.96 4.87
C THR A 124 -14.79 -17.68 4.74
N ALA A 125 -14.04 -17.32 5.80
CA ALA A 125 -13.11 -16.19 5.73
C ALA A 125 -11.98 -16.44 4.69
N GLY A 126 -11.63 -17.71 4.47
CA GLY A 126 -10.67 -18.10 3.43
C GLY A 126 -11.16 -17.78 2.02
N ASP A 127 -12.45 -18.02 1.74
CA ASP A 127 -13.06 -17.69 0.45
C ASP A 127 -13.03 -16.18 0.19
N VAL A 128 -13.35 -15.37 1.21
CA VAL A 128 -13.26 -13.91 1.11
C VAL A 128 -11.83 -13.45 0.82
N ARG A 129 -10.84 -13.98 1.56
CA ARG A 129 -9.43 -13.64 1.33
C ARG A 129 -8.99 -13.99 -0.09
N ASN A 130 -9.38 -15.16 -0.59
CA ASN A 130 -9.01 -15.61 -1.93
C ASN A 130 -9.68 -14.74 -3.01
N ALA A 131 -10.96 -14.40 -2.84
CA ALA A 131 -11.68 -13.52 -3.76
C ALA A 131 -11.07 -12.11 -3.83
N LEU A 132 -10.69 -11.55 -2.67
CA LEU A 132 -9.99 -10.27 -2.60
C LEU A 132 -8.61 -10.35 -3.29
N ALA A 133 -7.81 -11.37 -3.00
CA ALA A 133 -6.50 -11.54 -3.61
C ALA A 133 -6.58 -11.71 -5.13
N ALA A 134 -7.55 -12.47 -5.63
CA ALA A 134 -7.76 -12.71 -7.06
C ALA A 134 -8.21 -11.45 -7.83
N ASN A 135 -8.80 -10.46 -7.15
CA ASN A 135 -9.27 -9.21 -7.75
C ASN A 135 -8.41 -8.01 -7.36
N ASN A 136 -7.32 -8.21 -6.61
CA ASN A 136 -6.36 -7.17 -6.22
C ASN A 136 -5.22 -7.02 -7.24
N PHE A 137 -5.50 -7.13 -8.54
CA PHE A 137 -4.52 -6.90 -9.60
C PHE A 137 -5.15 -6.17 -10.78
N THR A 138 -4.37 -5.32 -11.45
CA THR A 138 -4.75 -4.69 -12.72
C THR A 138 -4.51 -5.69 -13.86
N ALA A 139 -5.56 -6.23 -14.45
CA ALA A 139 -5.44 -7.12 -15.60
C ALA A 139 -5.30 -6.31 -16.90
N ALA A 140 -4.19 -6.48 -17.62
CA ALA A 140 -4.13 -6.06 -19.02
C ALA A 140 -5.00 -7.03 -19.84
N ALA A 141 -6.19 -6.59 -20.27
CA ALA A 141 -7.17 -7.47 -20.92
C ALA A 141 -6.87 -7.78 -22.40
N GLY A 142 -5.64 -7.50 -22.85
CA GLY A 142 -5.19 -7.83 -24.19
C GLY A 142 -5.80 -6.90 -25.26
N GLN A 143 -5.81 -7.37 -26.50
CA GLN A 143 -6.15 -6.57 -27.67
C GLN A 143 -6.98 -7.41 -28.63
N ILE A 144 -8.07 -6.86 -29.16
CA ILE A 144 -8.79 -7.46 -30.29
C ILE A 144 -8.18 -6.89 -31.57
N LYS A 145 -7.73 -7.77 -32.47
CA LYS A 145 -7.21 -7.39 -33.78
C LYS A 145 -8.13 -7.93 -34.86
N SER A 146 -8.62 -7.05 -35.72
CA SER A 146 -9.33 -7.34 -36.97
C SER A 146 -8.53 -6.75 -38.14
N ASP A 147 -8.80 -7.17 -39.38
CA ASP A 147 -8.00 -6.86 -40.57
C ASP A 147 -7.74 -5.35 -40.80
N TYR A 148 -8.58 -4.47 -40.22
CA TYR A 148 -8.45 -3.02 -40.33
C TYR A 148 -8.48 -2.27 -38.97
N THR A 149 -8.57 -2.96 -37.83
CA THR A 149 -8.72 -2.30 -36.52
C THR A 149 -8.06 -3.06 -35.38
N GLN A 150 -7.36 -2.33 -34.50
CA GLN A 150 -6.75 -2.85 -33.28
C GLN A 150 -7.36 -2.11 -32.09
N THR A 151 -8.18 -2.80 -31.31
CA THR A 151 -8.86 -2.24 -30.13
C THR A 151 -8.24 -2.85 -28.89
N SER A 152 -7.60 -2.03 -28.07
CA SER A 152 -7.11 -2.47 -26.75
C SER A 152 -8.31 -2.69 -25.83
N ILE A 153 -8.40 -3.88 -25.23
CA ILE A 153 -9.36 -4.12 -24.15
C ILE A 153 -8.68 -3.71 -22.86
N ASN A 154 -9.28 -2.77 -22.13
CA ASN A 154 -8.91 -2.47 -20.76
C ASN A 154 -9.97 -3.13 -19.86
N ALA A 155 -9.60 -4.17 -19.11
CA ALA A 155 -10.46 -4.65 -18.03
C ALA A 155 -10.25 -3.73 -16.82
N LEU A 156 -11.32 -3.07 -16.40
CA LEU A 156 -11.33 -2.28 -15.17
C LEU A 156 -11.42 -3.25 -13.97
N THR A 157 -10.30 -3.85 -13.58
CA THR A 157 -10.27 -4.82 -12.45
C THR A 157 -9.93 -4.17 -11.12
N SER A 158 -9.61 -2.88 -11.09
CA SER A 158 -9.29 -2.16 -9.86
C SER A 158 -10.56 -1.88 -9.06
N LEU A 159 -10.69 -2.50 -7.88
CA LEU A 159 -11.69 -2.13 -6.88
C LEU A 159 -11.24 -0.82 -6.23
N ASP A 160 -11.87 0.29 -6.57
CA ASP A 160 -11.45 1.65 -6.17
C ASP A 160 -12.42 2.33 -5.18
N SER A 161 -13.56 1.69 -4.91
CA SER A 161 -14.62 2.24 -4.08
C SER A 161 -15.26 1.18 -3.20
N ALA A 162 -15.79 1.59 -2.04
CA ALA A 162 -16.54 0.71 -1.15
C ALA A 162 -17.70 -0.01 -1.86
N LYS A 163 -18.34 0.67 -2.83
CA LYS A 163 -19.39 0.10 -3.67
C LYS A 163 -18.85 -1.01 -4.59
N ALA A 164 -17.71 -0.79 -5.23
CA ALA A 164 -17.07 -1.81 -6.06
C ALA A 164 -16.69 -3.03 -5.21
N PHE A 165 -16.07 -2.82 -4.04
CA PHE A 165 -15.75 -3.88 -3.09
C PHE A 165 -17.00 -4.65 -2.65
N ALA A 166 -18.10 -3.97 -2.33
CA ALA A 166 -19.35 -4.63 -1.94
C ALA A 166 -19.94 -5.51 -3.07
N GLN A 167 -19.68 -5.18 -4.33
CA GLN A 167 -20.15 -5.95 -5.48
C GLN A 167 -19.26 -7.15 -5.84
N LEU A 168 -18.07 -7.26 -5.24
CA LEU A 168 -17.13 -8.35 -5.46
C LEU A 168 -17.80 -9.70 -5.20
N VAL A 169 -17.77 -10.59 -6.19
CA VAL A 169 -18.28 -11.96 -6.03
C VAL A 169 -17.27 -12.78 -5.24
N VAL A 170 -17.72 -13.36 -4.12
CA VAL A 170 -16.87 -14.19 -3.24
C VAL A 170 -17.02 -15.66 -3.58
N VAL A 171 -18.24 -16.12 -3.83
CA VAL A 171 -18.54 -17.50 -4.21
C VAL A 171 -19.62 -17.51 -5.29
N ALA A 172 -19.45 -18.38 -6.29
CA ALA A 172 -20.48 -18.72 -7.27
C ALA A 172 -20.84 -20.21 -7.14
N ARG A 173 -22.13 -20.53 -6.97
CA ARG A 173 -22.65 -21.90 -6.95
C ARG A 173 -23.82 -21.99 -7.92
N GLY A 174 -23.56 -22.48 -9.14
CA GLY A 174 -24.53 -22.42 -10.22
C GLY A 174 -24.93 -20.96 -10.50
N ASP A 175 -26.23 -20.68 -10.50
CA ASP A 175 -26.77 -19.33 -10.71
C ASP A 175 -26.76 -18.45 -9.45
N ALA A 176 -26.43 -19.01 -8.28
CA ALA A 176 -26.37 -18.26 -7.03
C ALA A 176 -24.99 -17.62 -6.85
N LEU A 177 -24.95 -16.29 -6.89
CA LEU A 177 -23.77 -15.48 -6.59
C LEU A 177 -23.88 -14.93 -5.16
N VAL A 178 -22.82 -15.07 -4.38
CA VAL A 178 -22.68 -14.40 -3.08
C VAL A 178 -21.65 -13.29 -3.23
N ARG A 179 -22.08 -12.06 -2.99
CA ARG A 179 -21.23 -10.87 -3.05
C ARG A 179 -20.70 -10.51 -1.67
N LEU A 180 -19.60 -9.76 -1.64
CA LEU A 180 -18.99 -9.33 -0.39
C LEU A 180 -19.95 -8.51 0.46
N GLY A 181 -20.76 -7.64 -0.16
CA GLY A 181 -21.78 -6.85 0.54
C GLY A 181 -22.91 -7.68 1.16
N ASP A 182 -23.12 -8.92 0.71
CA ASP A 182 -24.14 -9.82 1.28
C ASP A 182 -23.69 -10.40 2.62
N ILE A 183 -22.37 -10.42 2.88
CA ILE A 183 -21.76 -11.11 4.02
C ILE A 183 -20.81 -10.22 4.83
N ALA A 184 -20.64 -8.96 4.44
CA ALA A 184 -19.75 -8.02 5.11
C ALA A 184 -20.21 -6.57 4.94
N ARG A 185 -19.90 -5.72 5.93
CA ARG A 185 -19.99 -4.26 5.80
C ARG A 185 -18.66 -3.74 5.29
N VAL A 186 -18.71 -3.02 4.17
CA VAL A 186 -17.54 -2.43 3.52
C VAL A 186 -17.57 -0.92 3.68
N GLU A 187 -16.51 -0.36 4.24
CA GLU A 187 -16.38 1.09 4.44
C GLU A 187 -14.97 1.57 4.11
N LEU A 188 -14.89 2.79 3.58
CA LEU A 188 -13.62 3.49 3.45
C LEU A 188 -13.41 4.29 4.74
N GLY A 189 -12.32 4.02 5.46
CA GLY A 189 -12.04 4.68 6.73
C GLY A 189 -10.53 4.82 6.98
N PRO A 190 -10.13 5.45 8.08
CA PRO A 190 -8.73 5.51 8.46
C PRO A 190 -8.14 4.10 8.70
N GLN A 191 -6.89 3.91 8.30
CA GLN A 191 -6.15 2.64 8.42
C GLN A 191 -6.02 2.19 9.87
N SER A 192 -5.80 3.13 10.79
CA SER A 192 -5.71 2.89 12.24
C SER A 192 -6.84 3.64 12.95
N ALA A 193 -7.65 2.93 13.75
CA ALA A 193 -8.62 3.52 14.67
C ALA A 193 -8.02 3.77 16.07
N ASP A 194 -6.86 3.15 16.37
CA ASP A 194 -6.22 3.13 17.69
C ASP A 194 -5.00 4.08 17.79
N SER A 195 -5.00 5.20 17.08
CA SER A 195 -3.97 6.23 17.31
C SER A 195 -4.44 7.17 18.43
N SER A 196 -4.22 6.75 19.68
CA SER A 196 -4.07 7.66 20.82
C SER A 196 -2.59 7.91 21.07
#